data_AF-A0A348ZTB0-F1
#
_entry.id   AF-A0A348ZTB0-F1
#
_cell.length_a   1.000
_cell.length_b   1.000
_cell.length_c   1.000
_cell.angle_alpha   90.00
_cell.angle_beta   90.00
_cell.angle_gamma   90.00
#
_symmetry.space_group_name_H-M   'P 1'
#
loop_
_entity.id
_entity.type
_entity.pdbx_description
1 polymer ?
#
loop_
_entity_poly.entity_id
_entity_poly.type
_entity_poly.pdbx_seq_one_letter_code
_entity_poly.pdbx_strand_id
1 'polypeptide(L)'
;MSFGGAPLLNGISLQIEPGERIGLVGRNGSGKSTLLKVLAGQITPDGGIVANDQRVALLPQEVPDDITGRVYEVVASGHDEHRELLREYHDLTFRIGQGRHDDGLLKDLEDVQHHIETSGAWEHYQRV
;
A
#
# COMPACT_ATOMS: atom_id res chain seq x y z
N MET A 1 4.89 -22.87 20.47
CA MET A 1 4.59 -23.43 21.81
C MET A 1 3.17 -24.00 21.81
N SER A 2 2.98 -25.27 22.18
CA SER A 2 1.69 -25.97 22.07
C SER A 2 0.75 -25.63 23.23
N PHE A 3 -0.33 -24.90 22.93
CA PHE A 3 -1.58 -24.97 23.68
C PHE A 3 -2.63 -25.70 22.80
N GLY A 4 -2.70 -27.03 22.94
CA GLY A 4 -3.92 -27.85 22.89
C GLY A 4 -4.93 -27.75 21.73
N GLY A 5 -4.63 -27.09 20.61
CA GLY A 5 -5.51 -27.00 19.44
C GLY A 5 -4.97 -27.76 18.22
N ALA A 6 -5.84 -28.13 17.28
CA ALA A 6 -5.40 -28.62 15.98
C ALA A 6 -4.50 -27.57 15.29
N PRO A 7 -3.41 -27.97 14.62
CA PRO A 7 -2.51 -27.03 13.98
C PRO A 7 -3.27 -26.18 12.94
N LEU A 8 -3.18 -24.85 13.08
CA LEU A 8 -3.91 -23.92 12.22
C LEU A 8 -3.43 -24.00 10.76
N LEU A 9 -2.13 -24.22 10.57
CA LEU A 9 -1.49 -24.52 9.29
C LEU A 9 -0.67 -25.81 9.50
N ASN A 10 -0.84 -26.79 8.61
CA ASN A 10 -0.17 -28.08 8.74
C ASN A 10 0.32 -28.56 7.37
N GLY A 11 1.64 -28.73 7.23
CA GLY A 11 2.25 -29.31 6.02
C GLY A 11 1.97 -28.55 4.73
N ILE A 12 1.83 -27.21 4.79
CA ILE A 12 1.59 -26.39 3.60
C ILE A 12 2.83 -26.40 2.70
N SER A 13 2.64 -26.70 1.41
CA SER A 13 3.63 -26.56 0.36
C SER A 13 3.07 -25.62 -0.69
N LEU A 14 3.72 -24.48 -0.91
CA LEU A 14 3.30 -23.43 -1.82
C LEU A 14 4.52 -22.83 -2.51
N GLN A 15 4.43 -22.66 -3.82
CA GLN A 15 5.39 -21.95 -4.65
C GLN A 15 4.60 -20.92 -5.46
N ILE A 16 5.13 -19.69 -5.55
CA ILE A 16 4.49 -18.58 -6.25
C ILE A 16 5.52 -18.04 -7.24
N GLU A 17 5.18 -18.09 -8.53
CA GLU A 17 6.05 -17.61 -9.60
C GLU A 17 5.78 -16.13 -9.95
N PRO A 18 6.77 -15.42 -10.53
CA PRO A 18 6.57 -14.05 -10.97
C PRO A 18 5.39 -13.91 -11.94
N GLY A 19 4.50 -12.96 -11.64
CA GLY A 19 3.30 -12.68 -12.45
C GLY A 19 2.09 -13.57 -12.14
N GLU A 20 2.22 -14.56 -11.26
CA GLU A 20 1.09 -15.36 -10.83
C GLU A 20 0.10 -14.57 -9.97
N ARG A 21 -1.19 -14.90 -10.14
CA ARG A 21 -2.28 -14.37 -9.32
C ARG A 21 -2.99 -15.55 -8.68
N ILE A 22 -2.84 -15.70 -7.37
CA ILE A 22 -3.35 -16.84 -6.61
C ILE A 22 -4.49 -16.37 -5.69
N GLY A 23 -5.60 -17.11 -5.70
CA GLY A 23 -6.71 -16.91 -4.77
C GLY A 23 -6.65 -17.90 -3.61
N LEU A 24 -6.55 -17.42 -2.37
CA LEU A 24 -6.61 -18.25 -1.17
C LEU A 24 -8.04 -18.30 -0.61
N VAL A 25 -8.69 -19.45 -0.74
CA VAL A 25 -10.09 -19.66 -0.31
C VAL A 25 -10.19 -20.63 0.87
N GLY A 26 -11.21 -20.45 1.70
CA GLY A 26 -11.45 -21.29 2.87
C GLY A 26 -12.36 -20.60 3.88
N ARG A 27 -12.94 -21.38 4.80
CA ARG A 27 -13.87 -20.89 5.84
C ARG A 27 -13.20 -19.84 6.75
N ASN A 28 -13.98 -19.01 7.42
CA ASN A 28 -13.44 -18.15 8.48
C ASN A 28 -12.80 -19.02 9.57
N GLY A 29 -11.64 -18.59 10.06
CA GLY A 29 -10.83 -19.37 11.01
C GLY A 29 -9.94 -20.45 10.38
N SER A 30 -9.96 -20.67 9.06
CA SER A 30 -9.11 -21.68 8.40
C SER A 30 -7.63 -21.30 8.27
N GLY A 31 -7.17 -20.21 8.90
CA GLY A 31 -5.76 -19.80 8.86
C GLY A 31 -5.34 -18.93 7.68
N LYS A 32 -6.25 -18.44 6.82
CA LYS A 32 -5.91 -17.62 5.63
C LYS A 32 -5.07 -16.38 5.98
N SER A 33 -5.57 -15.54 6.89
CA SER A 33 -4.85 -14.35 7.33
C SER A 33 -3.53 -14.70 8.01
N THR A 34 -3.46 -15.84 8.70
CA THR A 34 -2.23 -16.34 9.30
C THR A 34 -1.20 -16.72 8.24
N LEU A 35 -1.60 -17.43 7.18
CA LEU A 35 -0.71 -17.77 6.08
C LEU A 35 -0.16 -16.50 5.40
N LEU A 36 -1.01 -15.52 5.12
CA LEU A 36 -0.57 -14.23 4.55
C LEU A 36 0.42 -13.50 5.46
N LYS A 37 0.19 -13.48 6.78
CA LYS A 37 1.11 -12.88 7.76
C LYS A 37 2.45 -13.63 7.85
N VAL A 38 2.44 -14.96 7.71
CA VAL A 38 3.67 -15.77 7.64
C VAL A 38 4.46 -15.43 6.37
N LEU A 39 3.79 -15.36 5.22
CA LEU A 39 4.43 -14.97 3.95
C LEU A 39 5.01 -13.55 3.99
N ALA A 40 4.33 -12.62 4.69
CA ALA A 40 4.80 -11.26 4.91
C ALA A 40 5.85 -11.12 6.02
N GLY A 41 6.29 -12.22 6.65
CA GLY A 41 7.29 -12.21 7.72
C GLY A 41 6.81 -11.63 9.06
N GLN A 42 5.51 -11.35 9.22
CA GLN A 42 4.94 -10.82 10.47
C GLN A 42 4.74 -11.89 11.54
N ILE A 43 4.65 -13.17 11.13
CA ILE A 43 4.53 -14.33 12.03
C ILE A 43 5.61 -15.34 11.64
N THR A 44 6.44 -15.74 12.59
CA THR A 44 7.39 -16.85 12.41
C THR A 44 6.65 -18.18 12.51
N PRO A 45 6.78 -19.09 11.54
CA PRO A 45 6.16 -20.41 11.63
C PRO A 45 6.85 -21.26 12.71
N ASP A 46 6.11 -22.14 13.37
CA ASP A 46 6.67 -23.08 14.36
C ASP A 46 7.62 -24.11 13.72
N GLY A 47 7.56 -24.29 12.39
CA GLY A 47 8.44 -25.18 11.63
C GLY A 47 8.28 -25.00 10.12
N GLY A 48 9.22 -25.56 9.35
CA GLY A 48 9.30 -25.37 7.89
C GLY A 48 10.18 -24.19 7.48
N ILE A 49 10.16 -23.85 6.19
CA ILE A 49 11.01 -22.81 5.60
C ILE A 49 10.13 -21.91 4.74
N VAL A 50 10.29 -20.60 4.89
CA VAL A 50 9.72 -19.59 4.00
C VAL A 50 10.90 -18.85 3.38
N ALA A 51 11.03 -18.90 2.07
CA ALA A 51 12.08 -18.22 1.32
C ALA A 51 11.43 -17.33 0.25
N ASN A 52 11.85 -16.07 0.21
CA ASN A 52 11.54 -15.13 -0.86
C ASN A 52 12.74 -14.20 -1.06
N ASP A 53 12.97 -13.81 -2.31
CA ASP A 53 14.01 -12.87 -2.74
C ASP A 53 13.42 -11.50 -3.15
N GLN A 54 12.09 -11.36 -3.08
CA GLN A 54 11.35 -10.17 -3.45
C GLN A 54 10.81 -9.42 -2.23
N ARG A 55 10.50 -8.13 -2.41
CA ARG A 55 9.80 -7.36 -1.40
C ARG A 55 8.35 -7.83 -1.30
N VAL A 56 7.96 -8.29 -0.12
CA VAL A 56 6.57 -8.65 0.18
C VAL A 56 5.87 -7.49 0.88
N ALA A 57 4.70 -7.10 0.37
CA ALA A 57 3.81 -6.12 1.01
C ALA A 57 2.48 -6.79 1.39
N LEU A 58 1.96 -6.46 2.56
CA LEU A 58 0.68 -6.97 3.07
C LEU A 58 -0.28 -5.81 3.30
N LEU A 59 -1.43 -5.83 2.62
CA LEU A 59 -2.54 -4.94 2.93
C LEU A 59 -3.31 -5.54 4.14
N PRO A 60 -3.38 -4.83 5.29
CA PRO A 60 -4.19 -5.30 6.41
C PRO A 60 -5.68 -5.33 6.05
N GLN A 61 -6.44 -6.17 6.74
CA GLN A 61 -7.89 -6.31 6.52
C GLN A 61 -8.68 -5.08 7.01
N GLU A 62 -8.16 -4.41 8.03
CA GLU A 62 -8.74 -3.22 8.62
C GLU A 62 -7.82 -2.03 8.35
N VAL A 63 -8.42 -0.86 8.13
CA VAL A 63 -7.68 0.39 8.01
C VAL A 63 -7.19 0.78 9.41
N PRO A 64 -5.88 0.99 9.61
CA PRO A 64 -5.35 1.43 10.91
C PRO A 64 -5.97 2.76 11.37
N ASP A 65 -6.26 2.87 12.66
CA ASP A 65 -6.90 4.05 13.28
C ASP A 65 -5.99 5.29 13.32
N ASP A 66 -4.68 5.09 13.16
CA ASP A 66 -3.66 6.14 13.16
C ASP A 66 -3.49 6.82 11.78
N ILE A 67 -4.23 6.38 10.77
CA ILE A 67 -4.26 7.02 9.46
C ILE A 67 -5.09 8.30 9.52
N THR A 68 -4.42 9.43 9.28
CA THR A 68 -5.05 10.76 9.21
C THR A 68 -4.80 11.42 7.87
N GLY A 69 -5.74 12.26 7.42
CA GLY A 69 -5.63 13.02 6.18
C GLY A 69 -6.63 12.59 5.13
N ARG A 70 -6.50 13.14 3.93
CA ARG A 70 -7.36 12.80 2.78
C ARG A 70 -6.90 11.47 2.17
N VAL A 71 -7.83 10.72 1.58
CA VAL A 71 -7.53 9.42 0.93
C VAL A 71 -6.35 9.54 -0.04
N TYR A 72 -6.29 10.62 -0.82
CA TYR A 72 -5.19 10.83 -1.75
C TYR A 72 -3.83 10.98 -1.03
N GLU A 73 -3.78 11.63 0.13
CA GLU A 73 -2.54 11.86 0.91
C GLU A 73 -2.01 10.52 1.42
N VAL A 74 -2.92 9.67 1.90
CA VAL A 74 -2.60 8.33 2.40
C VAL A 74 -2.06 7.45 1.27
N VAL A 75 -2.71 7.43 0.11
CA VAL A 75 -2.25 6.63 -1.03
C VAL A 75 -0.92 7.14 -1.57
N ALA A 76 -0.79 8.48 -1.72
CA ALA A 76 0.45 9.10 -2.19
C ALA A 76 1.62 8.90 -1.23
N SER A 77 1.36 8.71 0.07
CA SER A 77 2.41 8.43 1.06
C SER A 77 3.17 7.12 0.82
N GLY A 78 2.60 6.18 0.05
CA GLY A 78 3.25 4.91 -0.30
C GLY A 78 4.33 5.04 -1.40
N HIS A 79 4.55 6.23 -1.96
CA HIS A 79 5.51 6.48 -3.03
C HIS A 79 6.43 7.65 -2.68
N ASP A 80 7.68 7.35 -2.31
CA ASP A 80 8.62 8.36 -1.79
C ASP A 80 8.93 9.49 -2.80
N GLU A 81 8.98 9.15 -4.09
CA GLU A 81 9.52 10.06 -5.13
C GLU A 81 8.57 11.20 -5.53
N HIS A 82 7.26 11.09 -5.24
CA HIS A 82 6.25 12.07 -5.68
C HIS A 82 5.34 12.61 -4.56
N ARG A 83 5.56 12.18 -3.31
CA ARG A 83 4.72 12.53 -2.15
C ARG A 83 4.58 14.04 -1.95
N GLU A 84 5.68 14.79 -2.05
CA GLU A 84 5.66 16.25 -1.81
C GLU A 84 4.97 17.02 -2.93
N LEU A 85 5.27 16.69 -4.19
CA LEU A 85 4.67 17.34 -5.35
C LEU A 85 3.15 17.09 -5.43
N LEU A 86 2.70 15.85 -5.23
CA LEU A 86 1.27 15.52 -5.24
C LEU A 86 0.53 16.16 -4.06
N ARG A 87 1.16 16.24 -2.89
CA ARG A 87 0.57 16.91 -1.72
C ARG A 87 0.39 18.41 -1.96
N GLU A 88 1.40 19.04 -2.53
CA GLU A 88 1.40 20.47 -2.84
C GLU A 88 0.34 20.81 -3.92
N TYR A 89 0.27 20.02 -4.99
CA TYR A 89 -0.75 20.15 -6.03
C TYR A 89 -2.17 20.13 -5.46
N HIS A 90 -2.47 19.17 -4.58
CA HIS A 90 -3.80 19.04 -4.01
C HIS A 90 -4.11 20.13 -2.96
N ASP A 91 -3.12 20.62 -2.20
CA ASP A 91 -3.33 21.76 -1.32
C ASP A 91 -3.70 23.02 -2.11
N LEU A 92 -2.96 23.30 -3.19
CA LEU A 92 -3.17 24.45 -4.06
C LEU A 92 -4.54 24.39 -4.76
N THR A 93 -4.88 23.26 -5.39
CA THR A 93 -6.18 23.08 -6.04
C THR A 93 -7.35 23.18 -5.05
N PHE A 94 -7.21 22.66 -3.83
CA PHE A 94 -8.22 22.78 -2.80
C PHE A 94 -8.41 24.23 -2.34
N ARG A 95 -7.33 24.98 -2.14
CA ARG A 95 -7.37 26.40 -1.75
C ARG A 95 -8.00 27.28 -2.83
N ILE A 96 -7.67 27.01 -4.09
CA ILE A 96 -8.28 27.69 -5.25
C ILE A 96 -9.79 27.38 -5.31
N GLY A 97 -10.18 26.10 -5.11
CA GLY A 97 -11.58 25.68 -5.09
C GLY A 97 -12.42 26.29 -3.95
N GLN A 98 -11.79 26.73 -2.86
CA GLN A 98 -12.45 27.45 -1.76
C GLN A 98 -12.60 28.96 -2.00
N GLY A 99 -12.28 29.46 -3.20
CA GLY A 99 -12.47 30.87 -3.56
C GLY A 99 -11.36 31.81 -3.09
N ARG A 100 -10.22 31.28 -2.62
CA ARG A 100 -8.99 32.07 -2.46
C ARG A 100 -8.31 32.20 -3.82
N HIS A 101 -8.59 33.30 -4.50
CA HIS A 101 -7.91 33.67 -5.74
C HIS A 101 -6.85 34.73 -5.42
N ASP A 102 -5.62 34.27 -5.21
CA ASP A 102 -4.42 35.11 -5.16
C ASP A 102 -3.56 34.73 -6.36
N ASP A 103 -2.98 35.71 -7.07
CA ASP A 103 -2.20 35.51 -8.29
C ASP A 103 -0.99 34.59 -8.04
N GLY A 104 -0.47 34.57 -6.81
CA GLY A 104 0.59 33.65 -6.41
C GLY A 104 0.19 32.16 -6.47
N LEU A 105 -1.06 31.83 -6.14
CA LEU A 105 -1.50 30.44 -6.05
C LEU A 105 -1.64 29.75 -7.40
N LEU A 106 -2.04 30.51 -8.43
CA LEU A 106 -2.13 30.00 -9.80
C LEU A 106 -0.75 29.70 -10.36
N LYS A 107 0.23 30.57 -10.06
CA LYS A 107 1.63 30.36 -10.45
C LYS A 107 2.25 29.16 -9.73
N ASP A 108 2.07 29.08 -8.42
CA ASP A 108 2.56 27.93 -7.63
C ASP A 108 1.95 26.62 -8.13
N LEU A 109 0.66 26.63 -8.53
CA LEU A 109 0.00 25.47 -9.12
C LEU A 109 0.62 25.07 -10.47
N GLU A 110 0.91 26.05 -11.32
CA GLU A 110 1.55 25.85 -12.64
C GLU A 110 2.95 25.23 -12.49
N ASP A 111 3.75 25.76 -11.57
CA ASP A 111 5.11 25.26 -11.28
C ASP A 111 5.07 23.81 -10.77
N VAL A 112 4.13 23.48 -9.87
CA VAL A 112 3.95 22.12 -9.35
C VAL A 112 3.45 21.17 -10.44
N GLN A 113 2.48 21.58 -11.26
CA GLN A 113 2.02 20.77 -12.38
C GLN A 113 3.16 20.43 -13.34
N HIS A 114 3.99 21.41 -13.67
CA HIS A 114 5.13 21.21 -14.54
C HIS A 114 6.15 20.23 -13.97
N HIS A 115 6.42 20.29 -12.66
CA HIS A 115 7.29 19.32 -11.99
C HIS A 115 6.72 17.90 -11.98
N ILE A 116 5.42 17.73 -11.75
CA ILE A 116 4.74 16.42 -11.81
C ILE A 116 4.79 15.83 -13.23
N GLU A 117 4.63 16.67 -14.27
CA GLU A 117 4.77 16.24 -15.66
C GLU A 117 6.20 15.82 -16.01
N THR A 118 7.19 16.61 -15.59
CA THR A 118 8.60 16.37 -15.91
C THR A 118 9.17 15.15 -15.17
N SER A 119 8.63 14.81 -14.00
CA SER A 119 9.05 13.63 -13.23
C SER A 119 8.38 12.33 -13.68
N GLY A 120 7.45 12.36 -14.65
CA GLY A 120 6.69 11.19 -15.07
C GLY A 120 5.70 10.67 -14.03
N ALA A 121 5.38 11.47 -13.00
CA ALA A 121 4.49 11.08 -11.92
C ALA A 121 3.08 10.70 -12.41
N TRP A 122 2.59 11.34 -13.48
CA TRP A 122 1.30 11.04 -14.10
C TRP A 122 1.26 9.66 -14.79
N GLU A 123 2.38 9.20 -15.36
CA GLU A 123 2.45 7.88 -16.04
C GLU A 123 2.49 6.73 -15.04
N HIS A 124 3.11 6.94 -13.87
CA HIS A 124 3.02 6.02 -12.75
C HIS A 124 1.63 6.00 -12.08
N TYR A 125 0.89 7.12 -12.13
CA TYR A 125 -0.47 7.25 -11.61
C TYR A 125 -1.52 6.47 -12.41
N GLN A 126 -1.35 6.28 -13.73
CA GLN A 126 -2.31 5.56 -14.58
C GLN A 126 -2.19 4.03 -14.55
N ARG A 127 -1.20 3.48 -13.84
CA ARG A 127 -0.95 2.02 -13.75
C ARG A 127 -1.33 1.40 -12.40
N VAL A 128 -1.87 2.18 -11.47
CA VAL A 128 -2.39 1.69 -10.18
C VAL A 128 -3.91 1.57 -10.25
#